data_AF-A0A2S7UYR6-F1
#
_entry.id   AF-A0A2S7UYR6-F1
#
_cell.length_a   1.000
_cell.length_b   1.000
_cell.length_c   1.000
_cell.angle_alpha   90.00
_cell.angle_beta   90.00
_cell.angle_gamma   90.00
#
_symmetry.space_group_name_H-M   'P 1'
#
loop_
_entity.id
_entity.type
_entity.pdbx_description
1 polymer ?
#
loop_
_entity_poly.entity_id
_entity_poly.type
_entity_poly.pdbx_seq_one_letter_code
_entity_poly.pdbx_strand_id
1 'polypeptide(L)'
;MTDMSSMFSGSDAFNQPLNNWDVSNVRDMKKMFSGAVSFNQPLNNWDVSSVIDMNAMFFYAPVFNQPLNSWNVSNVTNMQGMFSSALGFNQLLGDWDISNVTDMSNMLSAVGLSTESYSQLLDGWSLRTLQPSITFYIGAYYNSESAAAHQYIMDNYNWYILDNGELPETADSTGPSITMWDEGITTVSQYSDLKLYAYAVDDRDGAVAVTTSGSVNTSVLGVYTLTYTASDSAGNTSTATREITVE
;
A
#
# COMPACT_ATOMS: atom_id res chain seq x y z
N MET A 1 7.55 -9.52 -24.46
CA MET A 1 6.38 -8.63 -24.34
C MET A 1 6.89 -7.34 -23.71
N THR A 2 6.55 -6.16 -24.25
CA THR A 2 7.06 -4.86 -23.74
C THR A 2 6.01 -4.07 -22.96
N ASP A 3 4.77 -4.50 -22.99
CA ASP A 3 3.62 -3.82 -22.39
C ASP A 3 2.79 -4.87 -21.63
N MET A 4 2.60 -4.63 -20.33
CA MET A 4 1.72 -5.40 -19.43
C MET A 4 0.69 -4.48 -18.76
N SER A 5 0.45 -3.31 -19.35
CA SER A 5 -0.47 -2.33 -18.79
C SER A 5 -1.88 -2.90 -18.63
N SER A 6 -2.49 -2.62 -17.49
CA SER A 6 -3.87 -2.98 -17.12
C SER A 6 -4.19 -4.49 -17.16
N MET A 7 -3.20 -5.38 -17.24
CA MET A 7 -3.41 -6.81 -17.48
C MET A 7 -4.36 -7.49 -16.47
N PHE A 8 -4.30 -7.07 -15.21
CA PHE A 8 -5.16 -7.58 -14.12
C PHE A 8 -5.96 -6.45 -13.46
N SER A 9 -6.17 -5.34 -14.17
CA SER A 9 -6.93 -4.21 -13.61
C SER A 9 -8.39 -4.60 -13.35
N GLY A 10 -8.92 -4.25 -12.18
CA GLY A 10 -10.27 -4.58 -11.73
C GLY A 10 -10.50 -6.08 -11.53
N SER A 11 -9.44 -6.88 -11.47
CA SER A 11 -9.55 -8.32 -11.24
C SER A 11 -9.63 -8.60 -9.73
N ASP A 12 -10.77 -8.27 -9.11
CA ASP A 12 -10.96 -8.28 -7.66
C ASP A 12 -10.53 -9.59 -6.98
N ALA A 13 -10.82 -10.73 -7.60
CA ALA A 13 -10.53 -12.06 -7.06
C ALA A 13 -9.15 -12.62 -7.45
N PHE A 14 -8.38 -11.92 -8.29
CA PHE A 14 -7.10 -12.41 -8.79
C PHE A 14 -6.02 -12.37 -7.71
N ASN A 15 -5.44 -13.53 -7.40
CA ASN A 15 -4.37 -13.69 -6.42
C ASN A 15 -3.51 -14.92 -6.74
N GLN A 16 -3.22 -15.15 -8.03
CA GLN A 16 -2.49 -16.33 -8.50
C GLN A 16 -0.98 -16.04 -8.56
N PRO A 17 -0.10 -17.00 -8.27
CA PRO A 17 1.34 -16.78 -8.23
C PRO A 17 1.89 -16.34 -9.59
N LEU A 18 2.72 -15.29 -9.58
CA LEU A 18 3.36 -14.71 -10.77
C LEU A 18 4.88 -14.70 -10.69
N ASN A 19 5.47 -15.30 -9.65
CA ASN A 19 6.90 -15.26 -9.36
C ASN A 19 7.80 -15.87 -10.46
N ASN A 20 7.23 -16.66 -11.38
CA ASN A 20 7.95 -17.29 -12.49
C ASN A 20 7.84 -16.52 -13.81
N TRP A 21 7.19 -15.36 -13.82
CA TRP A 21 7.04 -14.57 -15.04
C TRP A 21 8.35 -13.86 -15.39
N ASP A 22 8.76 -13.97 -16.65
CA ASP A 22 9.85 -13.16 -17.18
C ASP A 22 9.30 -11.79 -17.65
N VAL A 23 9.58 -10.77 -16.85
CA VAL A 23 9.19 -9.37 -17.10
C VAL A 23 10.38 -8.48 -17.49
N SER A 24 11.57 -9.07 -17.72
CA SER A 24 12.84 -8.34 -17.94
C SER A 24 12.83 -7.38 -19.14
N ASN A 25 11.92 -7.60 -20.10
CA ASN A 25 11.78 -6.78 -21.31
C ASN A 25 10.56 -5.84 -21.27
N VAL A 26 9.80 -5.85 -20.18
CA VAL A 26 8.61 -5.00 -20.02
C VAL A 26 9.03 -3.56 -19.78
N ARG A 27 8.39 -2.63 -20.47
CA ARG A 27 8.63 -1.18 -20.36
C ARG A 27 7.43 -0.44 -19.75
N ASP A 28 6.23 -0.98 -19.95
CA ASP A 28 4.97 -0.39 -19.47
C ASP A 28 4.24 -1.37 -18.54
N MET A 29 4.08 -0.99 -17.27
CA MET A 29 3.33 -1.74 -16.24
C MET A 29 2.17 -0.93 -15.67
N LYS A 30 1.72 0.10 -16.39
CA LYS A 30 0.65 0.99 -15.91
C LYS A 30 -0.58 0.23 -15.52
N LYS A 31 -1.12 0.50 -14.33
CA LYS A 31 -2.38 -0.09 -13.84
C LYS A 31 -2.43 -1.61 -13.83
N MET A 32 -1.29 -2.32 -13.92
CA MET A 32 -1.28 -3.77 -14.09
C MET A 32 -2.14 -4.51 -13.05
N PHE A 33 -2.15 -4.04 -11.80
CA PHE A 33 -2.95 -4.55 -10.69
C PHE A 33 -3.90 -3.50 -10.10
N SER A 34 -4.23 -2.46 -10.86
CA SER A 34 -5.12 -1.39 -10.39
C SER A 34 -6.50 -1.96 -10.07
N GLY A 35 -6.95 -1.88 -8.83
CA GLY A 35 -8.21 -2.47 -8.36
C GLY A 35 -8.15 -3.98 -8.17
N ALA A 36 -6.98 -4.61 -8.14
CA ALA A 36 -6.85 -6.04 -7.86
C ALA A 36 -6.95 -6.29 -6.34
N VAL A 37 -8.17 -6.22 -5.82
CA VAL A 37 -8.47 -6.17 -4.37
C VAL A 37 -7.83 -7.30 -3.57
N SER A 38 -7.83 -8.51 -4.11
CA SER A 38 -7.31 -9.71 -3.41
C SER A 38 -5.82 -9.97 -3.66
N PHE A 39 -5.15 -9.16 -4.48
CA PHE A 39 -3.81 -9.48 -4.96
C PHE A 39 -2.72 -9.17 -3.93
N ASN A 40 -2.06 -10.21 -3.41
CA ASN A 40 -0.95 -10.09 -2.46
C ASN A 40 0.15 -11.13 -2.72
N GLN A 41 0.47 -11.41 -3.99
CA GLN A 41 1.49 -12.40 -4.36
C GLN A 41 2.88 -11.77 -4.41
N PRO A 42 3.94 -12.52 -4.03
CA PRO A 42 5.30 -12.00 -4.01
C PRO A 42 5.78 -11.66 -5.42
N LEU A 43 6.35 -10.46 -5.58
CA LEU A 43 6.89 -9.95 -6.85
C LEU A 43 8.37 -9.52 -6.76
N ASN A 44 9.02 -9.68 -5.60
CA ASN A 44 10.39 -9.19 -5.39
C ASN A 44 11.41 -9.76 -6.41
N ASN A 45 11.16 -10.97 -6.92
CA ASN A 45 12.03 -11.63 -7.92
C ASN A 45 11.88 -11.11 -9.35
N TRP A 46 10.94 -10.20 -9.61
CA TRP A 46 10.77 -9.62 -10.93
C TRP A 46 11.94 -8.69 -11.28
N ASP A 47 12.52 -8.89 -12.45
CA ASP A 47 13.46 -7.94 -13.05
C ASP A 47 12.68 -6.81 -13.72
N VAL A 48 12.47 -5.72 -12.98
CA VAL A 48 11.79 -4.51 -13.46
C VAL A 48 12.75 -3.45 -14.02
N SER A 49 14.03 -3.80 -14.22
CA SER A 49 15.05 -2.83 -14.62
C SER A 49 14.80 -2.16 -15.98
N SER A 50 13.99 -2.76 -16.85
CA SER A 50 13.59 -2.17 -18.14
C SER A 50 12.34 -1.30 -18.09
N VAL A 51 11.63 -1.27 -16.95
CA VAL A 51 10.34 -0.58 -16.81
C VAL A 51 10.55 0.93 -16.78
N ILE A 52 9.70 1.65 -17.51
CA ILE A 52 9.71 3.12 -17.63
C ILE A 52 8.49 3.71 -16.94
N ASP A 53 7.33 3.05 -17.02
CA ASP A 53 6.07 3.57 -16.51
C ASP A 53 5.37 2.57 -15.57
N MET A 54 5.18 2.98 -14.31
CA MET A 54 4.50 2.25 -13.24
C MET A 54 3.26 2.99 -12.73
N ASN A 55 2.72 3.95 -13.51
CA ASN A 55 1.54 4.73 -13.12
C ASN A 55 0.40 3.81 -12.64
N ALA A 56 -0.08 4.09 -11.43
CA ALA A 56 -1.22 3.41 -10.81
C ALA A 56 -1.12 1.87 -10.77
N MET A 57 0.08 1.29 -10.80
CA MET A 57 0.27 -0.17 -10.90
C MET A 57 -0.50 -0.96 -9.85
N PHE A 58 -0.53 -0.48 -8.60
CA PHE A 58 -1.27 -1.05 -7.46
C PHE A 58 -2.30 -0.07 -6.90
N PHE A 59 -2.80 0.86 -7.74
CA PHE A 59 -3.85 1.78 -7.34
C PHE A 59 -5.07 0.99 -6.85
N TYR A 60 -5.58 1.32 -5.66
CA TYR A 60 -6.76 0.65 -5.08
C TYR A 60 -6.57 -0.88 -4.92
N ALA A 61 -5.35 -1.32 -4.56
CA ALA A 61 -5.03 -2.70 -4.21
C ALA A 61 -4.78 -2.83 -2.68
N PRO A 62 -5.83 -2.79 -1.85
CA PRO A 62 -5.73 -2.56 -0.40
C PRO A 62 -5.00 -3.67 0.38
N VAL A 63 -4.99 -4.92 -0.08
CA VAL A 63 -4.25 -6.02 0.58
C VAL A 63 -2.76 -6.05 0.27
N PHE A 64 -2.30 -5.34 -0.76
CA PHE A 64 -0.97 -5.57 -1.30
C PHE A 64 0.10 -5.06 -0.32
N ASN A 65 0.92 -5.97 0.19
CA ASN A 65 1.98 -5.65 1.16
C ASN A 65 3.18 -6.60 1.00
N GLN A 66 3.61 -6.84 -0.24
CA GLN A 66 4.76 -7.70 -0.52
C GLN A 66 6.04 -6.89 -0.66
N PRO A 67 7.19 -7.43 -0.22
CA PRO A 67 8.46 -6.74 -0.37
C PRO A 67 8.79 -6.50 -1.84
N LEU A 68 9.26 -5.28 -2.12
CA LEU A 68 9.71 -4.80 -3.44
C LEU A 68 11.12 -4.20 -3.37
N ASN A 69 11.86 -4.48 -2.30
CA ASN A 69 13.15 -3.86 -2.02
C ASN A 69 14.25 -4.28 -3.02
N SER A 70 14.08 -5.38 -3.75
CA SER A 70 15.04 -5.79 -4.81
C SER A 70 14.71 -5.25 -6.19
N TRP A 71 13.63 -4.48 -6.34
CA TRP A 71 13.30 -3.86 -7.63
C TRP A 71 14.31 -2.76 -7.98
N ASN A 72 14.91 -2.89 -9.17
CA ASN A 72 15.67 -1.80 -9.75
C ASN A 72 14.73 -0.87 -10.53
N VAL A 73 14.36 0.25 -9.91
CA VAL A 73 13.46 1.25 -10.50
C VAL A 73 14.19 2.43 -11.15
N SER A 74 15.51 2.34 -11.34
CA SER A 74 16.34 3.47 -11.81
C SER A 74 15.94 4.00 -13.19
N ASN A 75 15.21 3.23 -14.01
CA ASN A 75 14.73 3.66 -15.33
C ASN A 75 13.29 4.18 -15.33
N VAL A 76 12.58 4.10 -14.20
CA VAL A 76 11.19 4.53 -14.10
C VAL A 76 11.13 6.05 -14.05
N THR A 77 10.27 6.63 -14.89
CA THR A 77 10.04 8.09 -14.94
C THR A 77 8.68 8.50 -14.38
N ASN A 78 7.72 7.56 -14.31
CA ASN A 78 6.36 7.81 -13.85
C ASN A 78 5.91 6.77 -12.82
N MET A 79 5.62 7.25 -11.61
CA MET A 79 5.08 6.48 -10.48
C MET A 79 3.79 7.11 -9.94
N GLN A 80 3.14 8.00 -10.70
CA GLN A 80 1.91 8.66 -10.26
C GLN A 80 0.89 7.62 -9.78
N GLY A 81 0.39 7.80 -8.55
CA GLY A 81 -0.62 6.95 -7.92
C GLY A 81 -0.24 5.47 -7.77
N MET A 82 1.03 5.07 -7.90
CA MET A 82 1.44 3.67 -7.97
C MET A 82 0.87 2.79 -6.85
N PHE A 83 0.82 3.30 -5.61
CA PHE A 83 0.25 2.61 -4.45
C PHE A 83 -0.93 3.37 -3.84
N SER A 84 -1.53 4.33 -4.54
CA SER A 84 -2.59 5.13 -3.91
C SER A 84 -3.76 4.23 -3.50
N SER A 85 -4.22 4.38 -2.26
CA SER A 85 -5.24 3.54 -1.63
C SER A 85 -4.84 2.06 -1.46
N ALA A 86 -3.55 1.72 -1.52
CA ALA A 86 -3.03 0.43 -1.07
C ALA A 86 -2.84 0.45 0.46
N LEU A 87 -3.96 0.41 1.19
CA LEU A 87 -4.00 0.64 2.64
C LEU A 87 -3.06 -0.28 3.45
N GLY A 88 -2.91 -1.53 3.03
CA GLY A 88 -2.03 -2.49 3.70
C GLY A 88 -0.54 -2.30 3.37
N PHE A 89 -0.18 -1.40 2.45
CA PHE A 89 1.20 -1.27 1.98
C PHE A 89 2.09 -0.59 3.02
N ASN A 90 3.01 -1.35 3.59
CA ASN A 90 3.98 -0.92 4.59
C ASN A 90 5.34 -1.59 4.32
N GLN A 91 5.99 -1.22 3.22
CA GLN A 91 7.26 -1.80 2.79
C GLN A 91 8.35 -0.73 2.65
N LEU A 92 9.60 -1.17 2.83
CA LEU A 92 10.77 -0.30 2.72
C LEU A 92 11.04 0.05 1.25
N LEU A 93 11.10 1.36 0.97
CA LEU A 93 11.37 1.92 -0.36
C LEU A 93 12.61 2.82 -0.41
N GLY A 94 13.33 3.02 0.70
CA GLY A 94 14.48 3.94 0.78
C GLY A 94 15.66 3.56 -0.13
N ASP A 95 15.78 2.28 -0.47
CA ASP A 95 16.83 1.77 -1.36
C ASP A 95 16.56 2.05 -2.85
N TRP A 96 15.33 2.41 -3.21
CA TRP A 96 14.96 2.68 -4.60
C TRP A 96 15.71 3.91 -5.14
N ASP A 97 16.31 3.74 -6.31
CA ASP A 97 16.88 4.84 -7.07
C ASP A 97 15.78 5.56 -7.86
N ILE A 98 15.25 6.64 -7.29
CA ILE A 98 14.20 7.46 -7.89
C ILE A 98 14.75 8.67 -8.68
N SER A 99 16.04 8.70 -9.00
CA SER A 99 16.70 9.85 -9.65
C SER A 99 16.10 10.23 -11.01
N ASN A 100 15.42 9.31 -11.69
CA ASN A 100 14.76 9.55 -12.97
C ASN A 100 13.24 9.79 -12.87
N VAL A 101 12.64 9.73 -11.68
CA VAL A 101 11.21 9.89 -11.51
C VAL A 101 10.82 11.37 -11.62
N THR A 102 10.05 11.69 -12.66
CA THR A 102 9.57 13.06 -12.94
C THR A 102 8.13 13.29 -12.50
N ASP A 103 7.34 12.23 -12.27
CA ASP A 103 5.99 12.33 -11.71
C ASP A 103 5.75 11.19 -10.71
N MET A 104 5.52 11.56 -9.45
CA MET A 104 5.11 10.66 -8.36
C MET A 104 3.88 11.22 -7.61
N SER A 105 3.07 12.04 -8.29
CA SER A 105 1.87 12.63 -7.72
C SER A 105 0.98 11.55 -7.11
N ASN A 106 0.62 11.71 -5.84
CA ASN A 106 -0.20 10.75 -5.08
C ASN A 106 0.37 9.32 -5.01
N MET A 107 1.65 9.07 -5.29
CA MET A 107 2.22 7.71 -5.33
C MET A 107 1.90 6.90 -4.06
N LEU A 108 2.01 7.54 -2.89
CA LEU A 108 1.79 6.95 -1.56
C LEU A 108 0.59 7.61 -0.84
N SER A 109 -0.39 8.12 -1.59
CA SER A 109 -1.60 8.69 -0.99
C SER A 109 -2.48 7.58 -0.40
N ALA A 110 -2.85 7.70 0.89
CA ALA A 110 -3.66 6.73 1.61
C ALA A 110 -3.06 5.31 1.61
N VAL A 111 -1.75 5.21 1.88
CA VAL A 111 -1.07 3.95 2.23
C VAL A 111 -0.89 3.86 3.74
N GLY A 112 -0.83 2.65 4.30
CA GLY A 112 -0.50 2.42 5.70
C GLY A 112 1.01 2.33 5.94
N LEU A 113 1.79 3.32 5.51
CA LEU A 113 3.22 3.35 5.86
C LEU A 113 3.39 3.70 7.33
N SER A 114 4.21 2.93 8.04
CA SER A 114 4.60 3.25 9.41
C SER A 114 5.57 4.42 9.47
N THR A 115 5.73 4.98 10.67
CA THR A 115 6.74 6.02 10.93
C THR A 115 8.13 5.55 10.54
N GLU A 116 8.46 4.30 10.87
CA GLU A 116 9.75 3.68 10.55
C GLU A 116 9.98 3.56 9.04
N SER A 117 8.98 3.06 8.30
CA SER A 117 9.10 2.89 6.85
C SER A 117 9.23 4.23 6.12
N TYR A 118 8.51 5.27 6.57
CA TYR A 118 8.63 6.60 5.97
C TYR A 118 9.98 7.27 6.32
N SER A 119 10.46 7.11 7.55
CA SER A 119 11.77 7.59 7.98
C SER A 119 12.89 7.02 7.10
N GLN A 120 12.92 5.70 6.92
CA GLN A 120 13.90 5.05 6.05
C GLN A 120 13.79 5.46 4.58
N LEU A 121 12.57 5.77 4.11
CA LEU A 121 12.37 6.32 2.76
C LEU A 121 13.06 7.68 2.62
N LEU A 122 12.83 8.59 3.56
CA LEU A 122 13.45 9.93 3.55
C LEU A 122 14.96 9.84 3.63
N ASP A 123 15.49 9.04 4.56
CA ASP A 123 16.93 8.83 4.72
C ASP A 123 17.57 8.32 3.43
N GLY A 124 17.00 7.26 2.84
CA GLY A 124 17.53 6.66 1.62
C GLY A 124 17.44 7.59 0.40
N TRP A 125 16.36 8.34 0.25
CA TRP A 125 16.15 9.24 -0.88
C TRP A 125 16.99 10.51 -0.78
N SER A 126 17.27 11.01 0.43
CA SER A 126 18.12 12.18 0.64
C SER A 126 19.56 11.97 0.12
N LEU A 127 20.00 10.72 -0.01
CA LEU A 127 21.32 10.34 -0.53
C LEU A 127 21.37 10.25 -2.07
N ARG A 128 20.25 10.45 -2.77
CA ARG A 128 20.15 10.33 -4.23
C ARG A 128 20.21 11.70 -4.90
N THR A 129 20.46 11.73 -6.21
CA THR A 129 20.31 12.94 -7.03
C THR A 129 18.89 13.03 -7.55
N LEU A 130 18.02 13.77 -6.86
CA LEU A 130 16.59 13.79 -7.15
C LEU A 130 16.22 14.79 -8.27
N GLN A 131 15.09 14.54 -8.94
CA GLN A 131 14.48 15.54 -9.83
C GLN A 131 13.92 16.70 -9.01
N PRO A 132 14.07 17.96 -9.45
CA PRO A 132 13.58 19.11 -8.69
C PRO A 132 12.08 19.34 -8.87
N SER A 133 11.48 20.11 -7.96
CA SER A 133 10.09 20.60 -8.05
C SER A 133 9.01 19.50 -8.09
N ILE A 134 9.24 18.41 -7.36
CA ILE A 134 8.25 17.36 -7.18
C ILE A 134 7.33 17.70 -6.00
N THR A 135 6.03 17.47 -6.19
CA THR A 135 5.05 17.42 -5.09
C THR A 135 4.91 15.98 -4.63
N PHE A 136 5.17 15.72 -3.36
CA PHE A 136 5.10 14.41 -2.77
C PHE A 136 4.09 14.40 -1.63
N TYR A 137 3.05 13.57 -1.73
CA TYR A 137 1.99 13.47 -0.74
C TYR A 137 2.04 12.10 -0.05
N ILE A 138 2.11 12.11 1.28
CA ILE A 138 2.15 10.91 2.10
C ILE A 138 1.56 11.20 3.49
N GLY A 139 0.56 10.43 3.92
CA GLY A 139 -0.10 10.66 5.22
C GLY A 139 0.59 9.98 6.41
N ALA A 140 1.92 10.07 6.53
CA ALA A 140 2.69 9.39 7.58
C ALA A 140 3.57 10.38 8.36
N TYR A 141 3.91 10.03 9.60
CA TYR A 141 4.93 10.71 10.39
C TYR A 141 6.34 10.18 10.07
N TYR A 142 7.38 10.97 10.28
CA TYR A 142 8.78 10.50 10.30
C TYR A 142 9.41 10.72 11.68
N ASN A 143 10.46 9.98 12.01
CA ASN A 143 11.16 10.13 13.29
C ASN A 143 12.11 11.35 13.31
N SER A 144 12.48 11.79 14.52
CA SER A 144 13.35 12.96 14.71
C SER A 144 14.71 12.85 14.00
N GLU A 145 15.23 11.64 13.88
CA GLU A 145 16.50 11.33 13.23
C GLU A 145 16.45 11.62 11.71
N SER A 146 15.28 11.48 11.09
CA SER A 146 15.07 11.70 9.66
C SER A 146 14.74 13.16 9.31
N ALA A 147 14.58 14.05 10.30
CA ALA A 147 14.20 15.44 10.07
C ALA A 147 15.21 16.19 9.16
N ALA A 148 16.50 15.88 9.30
CA ALA A 148 17.54 16.45 8.45
C ALA A 148 17.43 15.96 6.99
N ALA A 149 17.12 14.68 6.78
CA ALA A 149 16.91 14.11 5.45
C ALA A 149 15.68 14.71 4.77
N HIS A 150 14.58 14.84 5.50
CA HIS A 150 13.35 15.51 5.05
C HIS A 150 13.64 16.95 4.59
N GLN A 151 14.27 17.77 5.45
CA GLN A 151 14.59 19.15 5.11
C GLN A 151 15.59 19.25 3.94
N TYR A 152 16.57 18.36 3.89
CA TYR A 152 17.55 18.32 2.80
C TYR A 152 16.87 18.15 1.44
N ILE A 153 15.89 17.23 1.33
CA ILE A 153 15.15 17.00 0.09
C ILE A 153 14.40 18.27 -0.34
N MET A 154 13.69 18.92 0.59
CA MET A 154 12.95 20.15 0.30
C MET A 154 13.88 21.29 -0.14
N ASP A 155 14.97 21.53 0.58
CA ASP A 155 15.85 22.68 0.35
C ASP A 155 16.68 22.54 -0.93
N ASN A 156 17.21 21.33 -1.20
CA ASN A 156 18.15 21.14 -2.31
C ASN A 156 17.45 20.80 -3.63
N TYR A 157 16.24 20.23 -3.57
CA TYR A 157 15.49 19.83 -4.76
C TYR A 157 14.18 20.61 -4.94
N ASN A 158 13.86 21.56 -4.04
CA ASN A 158 12.64 22.36 -4.12
C ASN A 158 11.37 21.47 -4.12
N TRP A 159 11.39 20.38 -3.33
CA TRP A 159 10.23 19.51 -3.20
C TRP A 159 9.17 20.15 -2.30
N TYR A 160 7.90 19.92 -2.65
CA TYR A 160 6.77 20.21 -1.78
C TYR A 160 6.26 18.90 -1.18
N ILE A 161 6.70 18.62 0.05
CA ILE A 161 6.30 17.43 0.81
C ILE A 161 5.07 17.79 1.64
N LEU A 162 4.00 17.04 1.45
CA LEU A 162 2.76 17.10 2.22
C LEU A 162 2.65 15.82 3.03
N ASP A 163 3.12 15.90 4.28
CA ASP A 163 3.08 14.80 5.24
C ASP A 163 2.51 15.22 6.60
N ASN A 164 2.53 14.30 7.57
CA ASN A 164 2.08 14.60 8.94
C ASN A 164 3.18 15.27 9.77
N GLY A 165 4.38 15.46 9.21
CA GLY A 165 5.56 16.00 9.88
C GLY A 165 6.30 15.00 10.75
N GLU A 166 7.14 15.53 11.63
CA GLU A 166 7.87 14.76 12.63
C GLU A 166 6.90 14.16 13.67
N LEU A 167 7.15 12.92 14.07
CA LEU A 167 6.36 12.20 15.05
C LEU A 167 6.36 12.97 16.39
N PRO A 168 5.19 13.29 16.97
CA PRO A 168 5.13 13.93 18.27
C PRO A 168 5.72 13.06 19.39
N GLU A 169 6.49 13.66 20.31
CA GLU A 169 7.06 12.98 21.48
C GLU A 169 6.02 12.45 22.50
N THR A 170 4.73 12.70 22.27
CA THR A 170 3.66 12.18 23.14
C THR A 170 3.53 10.68 23.00
N ALA A 171 3.14 10.01 24.08
CA ALA A 171 2.77 8.60 24.01
C ALA A 171 1.66 8.40 22.98
N ASP A 172 1.73 7.27 22.30
CA ASP A 172 0.67 6.84 21.41
C ASP A 172 -0.56 6.42 22.24
N SER A 173 -1.71 6.95 21.85
CA SER A 173 -3.00 6.72 22.52
C SER A 173 -4.15 6.58 21.53
N THR A 174 -3.85 6.60 20.24
CA THR A 174 -4.80 6.45 19.14
C THR A 174 -4.86 4.98 18.78
N GLY A 175 -6.07 4.45 18.60
CA GLY A 175 -6.25 3.07 18.17
C GLY A 175 -6.30 2.96 16.65
N PRO A 176 -5.97 1.79 16.07
CA PRO A 176 -6.02 1.60 14.64
C PRO A 176 -7.42 1.86 14.06
N SER A 177 -7.51 2.50 12.90
CA SER A 177 -8.75 2.66 12.15
C SER A 177 -9.02 1.43 11.29
N ILE A 178 -10.08 0.68 11.60
CA ILE A 178 -10.48 -0.50 10.83
C ILE A 178 -11.36 -0.07 9.65
N THR A 179 -10.91 -0.35 8.43
CA THR A 179 -11.68 -0.20 7.19
C THR A 179 -12.06 -1.56 6.64
N MET A 180 -13.32 -1.70 6.26
CA MET A 180 -13.90 -2.93 5.78
C MET A 180 -14.09 -2.82 4.25
N TRP A 181 -13.55 -3.77 3.48
CA TRP A 181 -13.80 -3.77 2.03
C TRP A 181 -15.22 -4.23 1.72
N ASP A 182 -15.87 -3.56 0.76
CA ASP A 182 -17.27 -3.78 0.39
C ASP A 182 -18.23 -3.75 1.60
N GLU A 183 -18.22 -2.66 2.37
CA GLU A 183 -19.10 -2.47 3.54
C GLU A 183 -20.59 -2.61 3.21
N GLY A 184 -20.97 -2.46 1.94
CA GLY A 184 -22.34 -2.66 1.46
C GLY A 184 -22.78 -4.12 1.35
N ILE A 185 -21.88 -5.11 1.46
CA ILE A 185 -22.25 -6.53 1.46
C ILE A 185 -22.82 -6.87 2.84
N THR A 186 -24.15 -6.90 2.91
CA THR A 186 -24.93 -7.35 4.07
C THR A 186 -25.69 -8.64 3.78
N THR A 187 -25.80 -9.02 2.50
CA THR A 187 -26.53 -10.21 2.03
C THR A 187 -25.76 -10.90 0.91
N VAL A 188 -25.72 -12.23 0.92
CA VAL A 188 -25.03 -13.05 -0.09
C VAL A 188 -25.88 -14.28 -0.44
N SER A 189 -25.76 -14.74 -1.69
CA SER A 189 -26.43 -15.98 -2.11
C SER A 189 -25.78 -17.21 -1.49
N GLN A 190 -26.60 -18.23 -1.23
CA GLN A 190 -26.14 -19.56 -0.83
C GLN A 190 -25.08 -20.10 -1.82
N TYR A 191 -24.03 -20.72 -1.28
CA TYR A 191 -22.87 -21.27 -2.00
C TYR A 191 -22.00 -20.25 -2.75
N SER A 192 -22.14 -18.95 -2.48
CA SER A 192 -21.23 -17.93 -3.02
C SER A 192 -19.79 -18.12 -2.51
N ASP A 193 -18.82 -17.81 -3.38
CA ASP A 193 -17.40 -17.67 -3.01
C ASP A 193 -17.22 -16.31 -2.34
N LEU A 194 -17.56 -16.26 -1.05
CA LEU A 194 -17.54 -15.04 -0.25
C LEU A 194 -16.10 -14.74 0.22
N LYS A 195 -15.57 -13.60 -0.24
CA LYS A 195 -14.30 -13.05 0.25
C LYS A 195 -14.56 -11.70 0.89
N LEU A 196 -14.21 -11.59 2.16
CA LEU A 196 -14.35 -10.37 2.94
C LEU A 196 -12.98 -9.98 3.49
N TYR A 197 -12.65 -8.72 3.34
CA TYR A 197 -11.38 -8.18 3.80
C TYR A 197 -11.62 -7.00 4.72
N ALA A 198 -10.73 -6.87 5.71
CA ALA A 198 -10.64 -5.71 6.56
C ALA A 198 -9.17 -5.36 6.75
N TYR A 199 -8.90 -4.08 6.88
CA TYR A 199 -7.57 -3.52 7.07
C TYR A 199 -7.62 -2.58 8.25
N ALA A 200 -6.51 -2.46 8.96
CA ALA A 200 -6.36 -1.45 9.98
C ALA A 200 -5.15 -0.60 9.65
N VAL A 201 -5.31 0.71 9.77
CA VAL A 201 -4.20 1.66 9.69
C VAL A 201 -4.17 2.46 10.98
N ASP A 202 -3.01 2.48 11.60
CA ASP A 202 -2.68 3.31 12.73
C ASP A 202 -1.79 4.48 12.27
N ASP A 203 -1.86 5.62 12.96
CA ASP A 203 -1.13 6.82 12.57
C ASP A 203 0.39 6.71 12.74
N ARG A 204 0.86 5.83 13.63
CA ARG A 204 2.30 5.63 13.91
C ARG A 204 2.82 4.30 13.38
N ASP A 205 2.05 3.24 13.56
CA ASP A 205 2.41 1.87 13.12
C ASP A 205 2.07 1.60 11.65
N GLY A 206 1.30 2.49 11.00
CA GLY A 206 0.87 2.29 9.63
C GLY A 206 -0.08 1.10 9.53
N ALA A 207 0.12 0.21 8.56
CA ALA A 207 -0.72 -0.96 8.38
C ALA A 207 -0.56 -1.94 9.55
N VAL A 208 -1.65 -2.19 10.27
CA VAL A 208 -1.73 -3.09 11.43
C VAL A 208 -2.52 -4.35 11.06
N ALA A 209 -2.12 -5.49 11.60
CA ALA A 209 -2.79 -6.76 11.35
C ALA A 209 -4.21 -6.77 11.93
N VAL A 210 -5.19 -7.19 11.13
CA VAL A 210 -6.57 -7.42 11.56
C VAL A 210 -6.76 -8.90 11.88
N THR A 211 -7.33 -9.18 13.05
CA THR A 211 -7.81 -10.51 13.42
C THR A 211 -9.32 -10.58 13.25
N THR A 212 -9.81 -11.65 12.62
CA THR A 212 -11.24 -11.88 12.42
C THR A 212 -11.72 -13.05 13.29
N SER A 213 -12.76 -12.80 14.08
CA SER A 213 -13.50 -13.80 14.85
C SER A 213 -14.88 -14.03 14.23
N GLY A 214 -15.32 -15.28 14.19
CA GLY A 214 -16.50 -15.72 13.44
C GLY A 214 -16.17 -16.21 12.03
N SER A 215 -17.16 -16.82 11.38
CA SER A 215 -17.06 -17.30 10.00
C SER A 215 -18.45 -17.36 9.38
N VAL A 216 -18.55 -17.08 8.08
CA VAL A 216 -19.81 -17.21 7.33
C VAL A 216 -19.85 -18.58 6.65
N ASN A 217 -20.84 -19.41 6.99
CA ASN A 217 -21.08 -20.65 6.25
C ASN A 217 -22.11 -20.40 5.14
N THR A 218 -21.63 -20.17 3.91
CA THR A 218 -22.50 -19.87 2.77
C THR A 218 -23.37 -21.06 2.34
N SER A 219 -23.19 -22.28 2.89
CA SER A 219 -24.07 -23.42 2.60
C SER A 219 -25.31 -23.47 3.50
N VAL A 220 -25.38 -22.66 4.56
CA VAL A 220 -26.48 -22.69 5.53
C VAL A 220 -27.11 -21.30 5.60
N LEU A 221 -28.42 -21.23 5.35
CA LEU A 221 -29.18 -19.98 5.46
C LEU A 221 -29.14 -19.46 6.90
N GLY A 222 -28.98 -18.15 7.06
CA GLY A 222 -28.92 -17.53 8.37
C GLY A 222 -28.16 -16.21 8.38
N VAL A 223 -28.08 -15.62 9.57
CA VAL A 223 -27.31 -14.40 9.81
C VAL A 223 -26.04 -14.77 10.56
N TYR A 224 -24.91 -14.32 10.04
CA TYR A 224 -23.57 -14.57 10.58
C TYR A 224 -22.94 -13.24 10.98
N THR A 225 -22.34 -13.20 12.16
CA THR A 225 -21.60 -12.01 12.64
C THR A 225 -20.11 -12.29 12.58
N LEU A 226 -19.37 -11.38 11.95
CA LEU A 226 -17.91 -11.31 11.98
C LEU A 226 -17.49 -10.14 12.86
N THR A 227 -16.46 -10.35 13.67
CA THR A 227 -15.82 -9.31 14.48
C THR A 227 -14.37 -9.16 14.04
N TYR A 228 -13.97 -7.94 13.70
CA TYR A 228 -12.62 -7.56 13.32
C TYR A 228 -11.98 -6.80 14.47
N THR A 229 -10.79 -7.21 14.90
CA THR A 229 -10.04 -6.56 15.97
C THR A 229 -8.61 -6.29 15.51
N ALA A 230 -8.12 -5.08 15.78
CA ALA A 230 -6.75 -4.67 15.50
C ALA A 230 -6.16 -3.98 16.73
N SER A 231 -4.89 -4.27 17.01
CA SER A 231 -4.15 -3.68 18.13
C SER A 231 -2.79 -3.18 17.63
N ASP A 232 -2.46 -1.95 17.96
CA ASP A 232 -1.17 -1.34 17.65
C ASP A 232 -0.07 -1.81 18.62
N SER A 233 1.15 -1.32 18.40
CA SER A 233 2.32 -1.64 19.23
C SER A 233 2.29 -1.00 20.61
N ALA A 234 1.53 0.10 20.78
CA ALA A 234 1.30 0.77 22.06
C ALA A 234 0.21 0.08 22.91
N GLY A 235 -0.52 -0.87 22.33
CA GLY A 235 -1.58 -1.64 22.97
C GLY A 235 -2.97 -1.01 22.86
N ASN A 236 -3.15 0.07 22.09
CA ASN A 236 -4.51 0.55 21.80
C ASN A 236 -5.19 -0.41 20.83
N THR A 237 -6.50 -0.56 20.97
CA THR A 237 -7.26 -1.61 20.28
C THR A 237 -8.57 -1.05 19.75
N SER A 238 -8.88 -1.42 18.51
CA SER A 238 -10.16 -1.11 17.86
C SER A 238 -10.90 -2.40 17.50
N THR A 239 -12.22 -2.31 17.43
CA THR A 239 -13.07 -3.44 17.01
C THR A 239 -14.21 -2.95 16.12
N ALA A 240 -14.51 -3.70 15.07
CA ALA A 240 -15.63 -3.49 14.15
C ALA A 240 -16.38 -4.80 13.92
N THR A 241 -17.67 -4.74 13.58
CA THR A 241 -18.48 -5.93 13.31
C THR A 241 -19.17 -5.84 11.96
N ARG A 242 -19.34 -6.97 11.29
CA ARG A 242 -20.14 -7.11 10.05
C ARG A 242 -21.14 -8.24 10.21
N GLU A 243 -22.40 -7.97 9.89
CA GLU A 243 -23.43 -9.00 9.78
C GLU A 243 -23.65 -9.37 8.32
N ILE A 244 -23.69 -10.67 8.02
CA ILE A 244 -23.92 -11.24 6.69
C ILE A 244 -25.13 -12.16 6.75
N THR A 245 -26.13 -11.85 5.93
CA THR A 245 -27.28 -12.72 5.70
C THR A 245 -27.00 -13.63 4.51
N VAL A 246 -27.11 -14.95 4.70
CA VAL A 246 -27.06 -15.95 3.61
C VAL A 246 -28.49 -16.31 3.23
N GLU A 247 -28.86 -16.03 1.99
CA GLU A 247 -30.19 -16.29 1.41
C GLU A 247 -30.17 -17.17 0.15
#